data_AF-A0A9P3PQG4-F1
#
_entry.id   AF-A0A9P3PQG4-F1
#
_cell.length_a   1.000
_cell.length_b   1.000
_cell.length_c   1.000
_cell.angle_alpha   90.00
_cell.angle_beta   90.00
_cell.angle_gamma   90.00
#
_symmetry.space_group_name_H-M   'P 1'
#
loop_
_entity.id
_entity.type
_entity.pdbx_description
1 polymer ?
#
loop_
_entity_poly.entity_id
_entity_poly.type
_entity_poly.pdbx_seq_one_letter_code
_entity_poly.pdbx_strand_id
1 'polypeptide(L)'
;MARTKQTARKATGEPAPRKELVVPAKRKAASEDDESQAGKRRSTRKSKKVAVEPEVEAGTAAGPVQGAVEDDRHNKYCAGCRNGGTVVDCSTCKRVVCNNCIKFPSVINEKERFLCPVCHLIRPGEKEWVIAPYKGFIDSKEPTPLISVPTTREAFALCSTPALVVISIRLASVDRISDSARVVFHNIAGYLPNRIAFVDLPYDLGNDEAFEAYNKKIDALVERLEKGDLKGFRNFAVYLTDHSDPERGDLHFTVGGQGAAKVASVLEQLFPPPLTAFFNEGQRNILTMLVCGALMSVDAAYRDMKAFADRGHFNWVMAFGQKTMQPCLANQLLQNASVSWFINERRWDAILDEVQNVGAHTDIYLLQKDKPTVRYIWSHQSVKPFGTPAPYSCPKCHAYKPWGAPKRIKAGANSWPAEVVHKCRNPKCGHEVAYELNKAFIKHTKGDVPAVVARGEWYRELKA
;
A
#
# COMPACT_ATOMS: atom_id res chain seq x y z
N MET A 1 31.97 13.24 -41.09
CA MET A 1 30.97 12.44 -40.34
C MET A 1 29.82 13.35 -39.94
N ALA A 2 28.59 13.07 -40.40
CA ALA A 2 27.43 13.90 -40.08
C ALA A 2 27.03 13.70 -38.61
N ARG A 3 27.09 14.78 -37.82
CA ARG A 3 26.69 14.79 -36.41
C ARG A 3 25.16 14.73 -36.34
N THR A 4 24.59 13.55 -36.09
CA THR A 4 23.16 13.42 -35.83
C THR A 4 22.81 14.21 -34.57
N LYS A 5 22.00 15.26 -34.73
CA LYS A 5 21.43 16.04 -33.63
C LYS A 5 20.54 15.12 -32.81
N GLN A 6 21.03 14.60 -31.67
CA GLN A 6 20.17 13.98 -30.69
C GLN A 6 19.33 15.11 -30.07
N THR A 7 18.06 15.21 -30.48
CA THR A 7 17.07 15.98 -29.72
C THR A 7 16.86 15.29 -28.39
N ALA A 8 17.03 16.02 -27.29
CA ALA A 8 16.78 15.50 -25.95
C ALA A 8 15.40 14.85 -25.90
N ARG A 9 15.33 13.60 -25.44
CA ARG A 9 14.03 12.95 -25.17
C ARG A 9 13.33 13.78 -24.08
N LYS A 10 12.09 14.21 -24.34
CA LYS A 10 11.27 14.90 -23.35
C LYS A 10 11.25 14.08 -22.06
N ALA A 11 11.50 14.74 -20.94
CA ALA A 11 11.47 14.08 -19.65
C ALA A 11 10.02 13.70 -19.32
N THR A 12 9.79 12.52 -18.75
CA THR A 12 8.45 12.00 -18.39
C THR A 12 7.79 12.73 -17.21
N GLY A 13 8.25 13.95 -16.87
CA GLY A 13 7.74 14.76 -15.75
C GLY A 13 7.67 16.25 -16.05
N GLU A 14 7.64 16.63 -17.34
CA GLU A 14 7.39 18.01 -17.73
C GLU A 14 5.96 18.43 -17.34
N PRO A 15 5.74 19.71 -16.96
CA PRO A 15 4.39 20.24 -16.73
C PRO A 15 3.48 19.99 -17.93
N ALA A 16 2.30 19.43 -17.67
CA ALA A 16 1.25 19.27 -18.68
C ALA A 16 0.36 20.52 -18.70
N PRO A 17 -0.24 20.91 -19.84
CA PRO A 17 -1.20 22.00 -19.84
C PRO A 17 -2.42 21.63 -19.00
N ARG A 18 -2.91 22.56 -18.16
CA ARG A 18 -4.18 22.36 -17.47
C ARG A 18 -5.29 22.41 -18.50
N LYS A 19 -6.10 21.36 -18.55
CA LYS A 19 -7.27 21.25 -19.43
C LYS A 19 -8.46 20.84 -18.59
N GLU A 20 -9.63 21.30 -18.99
CA GLU A 20 -10.86 20.75 -18.42
C GLU A 20 -11.01 19.31 -18.88
N LEU A 21 -11.33 18.42 -17.94
CA LEU A 21 -11.74 17.06 -18.28
C LEU A 21 -13.02 17.16 -19.09
N VAL A 22 -13.00 16.58 -20.29
CA VAL A 22 -14.22 16.45 -21.09
C VAL A 22 -15.09 15.42 -20.37
N VAL A 23 -16.07 15.90 -19.61
CA VAL A 23 -17.10 15.04 -19.01
C VAL A 23 -18.26 14.99 -20.00
N PRO A 24 -18.56 13.83 -20.60
CA PRO A 24 -19.68 13.71 -21.52
C PRO A 24 -20.97 14.20 -20.87
N ALA A 25 -21.76 14.98 -21.60
CA ALA A 25 -22.99 15.61 -21.09
C ALA A 25 -23.96 14.62 -20.42
N LYS A 26 -23.95 13.34 -20.85
CA LYS A 26 -24.77 12.28 -20.25
C LYS A 26 -24.48 12.04 -18.76
N ARG A 27 -23.25 12.27 -18.29
CA ARG A 27 -22.90 12.14 -16.86
C ARG A 27 -23.35 13.33 -16.03
N LYS A 28 -23.32 14.55 -16.61
CA LYS A 28 -23.77 15.76 -15.91
C LYS A 28 -25.24 15.66 -15.48
N ALA A 29 -26.10 15.14 -16.35
CA ALA A 29 -27.51 14.92 -16.03
C ALA A 29 -27.69 13.88 -14.90
N ALA A 30 -26.88 12.81 -14.88
CA ALA A 30 -26.99 11.78 -13.85
C ALA A 30 -26.52 12.25 -12.47
N SER A 31 -25.54 13.15 -12.36
CA SER A 31 -25.11 13.68 -11.06
C SER A 31 -26.05 14.70 -10.45
N GLU A 32 -26.86 15.38 -11.26
CA GLU A 32 -27.81 16.40 -10.79
C GLU A 32 -29.16 15.79 -10.37
N ASP A 33 -29.56 14.64 -10.94
CA ASP A 33 -30.85 14.01 -10.69
C ASP A 33 -30.84 12.89 -9.61
N ASP A 34 -29.67 12.32 -9.28
CA ASP A 34 -29.54 11.11 -8.44
C ASP A 34 -29.62 11.37 -6.92
N GLU A 35 -29.87 12.61 -6.50
CA GLU A 35 -30.20 12.92 -5.09
C GLU A 35 -31.70 12.73 -4.78
N SER A 36 -32.54 12.35 -5.77
CA SER A 36 -34.00 12.33 -5.56
C SER A 36 -34.78 11.05 -5.87
N GLN A 37 -34.36 10.11 -6.73
CA GLN A 37 -35.22 8.94 -7.04
C GLN A 37 -34.48 7.64 -7.43
N ALA A 38 -34.30 6.76 -6.44
CA ALA A 38 -33.97 5.35 -6.67
C ALA A 38 -35.25 4.55 -6.98
N GLY A 39 -35.58 4.37 -8.27
CA GLY A 39 -36.71 3.51 -8.64
C GLY A 39 -36.92 3.27 -10.14
N LYS A 40 -36.58 2.05 -10.57
CA LYS A 40 -36.99 1.38 -11.83
C LYS A 40 -36.32 1.86 -13.13
N ARG A 41 -35.21 1.22 -13.49
CA ARG A 41 -34.67 1.23 -14.87
C ARG A 41 -35.26 0.08 -15.70
N ARG A 42 -35.90 0.45 -16.82
CA ARG A 42 -36.48 -0.46 -17.81
C ARG A 42 -35.49 -0.59 -18.99
N SER A 43 -35.12 -1.83 -19.32
CA SER A 43 -34.13 -2.18 -20.34
C SER A 43 -34.69 -2.09 -21.77
N THR A 44 -33.93 -1.48 -22.69
CA THR A 44 -34.10 -1.70 -24.14
C THR A 44 -32.74 -2.03 -24.80
N ARG A 45 -32.72 -3.17 -25.51
CA ARG A 45 -31.69 -3.65 -26.48
C ARG A 45 -31.80 -2.81 -27.77
N LYS A 46 -30.82 -2.62 -28.66
CA LYS A 46 -29.72 -3.49 -29.14
C LYS A 46 -28.85 -2.61 -30.08
N SER A 47 -27.53 -2.82 -30.12
CA SER A 47 -26.71 -2.59 -31.34
C SER A 47 -25.40 -3.36 -31.21
N LYS A 48 -25.08 -4.16 -32.22
CA LYS A 48 -23.95 -5.09 -32.25
C LYS A 48 -22.83 -4.45 -33.10
N LYS A 49 -21.73 -4.03 -32.46
CA LYS A 49 -20.46 -3.73 -33.13
C LYS A 49 -19.37 -4.57 -32.46
N VAL A 50 -18.59 -5.23 -33.29
CA VAL A 50 -17.47 -6.10 -32.93
C VAL A 50 -16.43 -5.25 -32.20
N ALA A 51 -16.21 -5.55 -30.93
CA ALA A 51 -15.20 -4.91 -30.10
C ALA A 51 -14.03 -5.88 -29.94
N VAL A 52 -12.82 -5.35 -30.12
CA VAL A 52 -11.58 -6.00 -29.67
C VAL A 52 -11.72 -6.21 -28.17
N GLU A 53 -11.67 -7.46 -27.73
CA GLU A 53 -11.79 -7.82 -26.32
C GLU A 53 -10.59 -7.27 -25.54
N PRO A 54 -10.79 -6.77 -24.31
CA PRO A 54 -9.68 -6.46 -23.44
C PRO A 54 -8.85 -7.73 -23.25
N GLU A 55 -7.58 -7.66 -23.65
CA GLU A 55 -6.63 -8.74 -23.49
C GLU A 55 -6.38 -8.93 -21.97
N VAL A 56 -7.18 -9.81 -21.39
CA VAL A 56 -6.90 -10.43 -20.10
C VAL A 56 -5.72 -11.35 -20.38
N GLU A 57 -4.52 -10.96 -19.97
CA GLU A 57 -3.45 -11.94 -19.90
C GLU A 57 -3.98 -13.12 -19.07
N ALA A 58 -4.02 -14.29 -19.69
CA ALA A 58 -4.46 -15.55 -19.09
C ALA A 58 -3.49 -16.05 -18.00
N GLY A 59 -3.03 -15.15 -17.14
CA GLY A 59 -2.39 -15.46 -15.88
C GLY A 59 -3.45 -15.92 -14.90
N THR A 60 -3.79 -17.21 -14.98
CA THR A 60 -4.77 -17.92 -14.14
C THR A 60 -6.12 -17.19 -14.06
N ALA A 61 -7.01 -17.49 -15.01
CA ALA A 61 -8.43 -17.34 -14.74
C ALA A 61 -8.69 -17.99 -13.38
N ALA A 62 -9.15 -17.19 -12.40
CA ALA A 62 -9.71 -17.75 -11.19
C ALA A 62 -10.76 -18.74 -11.67
N GLY A 63 -10.49 -20.04 -11.51
CA GLY A 63 -11.50 -21.04 -11.77
C GLY A 63 -12.76 -20.61 -11.01
N PRO A 64 -13.97 -20.80 -11.57
CA PRO A 64 -15.20 -20.43 -10.87
C PRO A 64 -15.07 -20.90 -9.44
N VAL A 65 -15.22 -19.99 -8.47
CA VAL A 65 -15.15 -20.30 -7.04
C VAL A 65 -16.23 -21.35 -6.80
N GLN A 66 -15.86 -22.62 -6.90
CA GLN A 66 -16.79 -23.74 -6.83
C GLN A 66 -17.21 -23.85 -5.37
N GLY A 67 -18.28 -23.14 -5.03
CA GLY A 67 -19.48 -23.57 -4.29
C GLY A 67 -19.38 -24.42 -3.02
N ALA A 68 -18.22 -24.88 -2.58
CA ALA A 68 -18.04 -25.35 -1.23
C ALA A 68 -18.10 -24.12 -0.35
N VAL A 69 -19.13 -24.06 0.50
CA VAL A 69 -19.16 -23.17 1.65
C VAL A 69 -18.00 -23.63 2.54
N GLU A 70 -16.78 -23.24 2.18
CA GLU A 70 -15.61 -23.49 3.00
C GLU A 70 -15.87 -22.81 4.34
N ASP A 71 -15.60 -23.58 5.39
CA ASP A 71 -15.75 -23.12 6.75
C ASP A 71 -14.75 -21.97 7.02
N ASP A 72 -15.17 -20.74 6.77
CA ASP A 72 -14.38 -19.51 6.96
C ASP A 72 -14.11 -19.20 8.47
N ARG A 73 -14.41 -20.14 9.37
CA ARG A 73 -14.09 -20.04 10.81
C ARG A 73 -12.59 -20.09 11.07
N HIS A 74 -11.82 -20.82 10.26
CA HIS A 74 -10.38 -21.02 10.47
C HIS A 74 -9.55 -20.79 9.21
N ASN A 75 -8.29 -20.41 9.41
CA ASN A 75 -7.36 -20.14 8.32
C ASN A 75 -6.77 -21.42 7.76
N LYS A 76 -6.39 -21.41 6.48
CA LYS A 76 -5.87 -22.61 5.78
C LYS A 76 -4.40 -22.90 6.04
N TYR A 77 -3.64 -21.90 6.50
CA TYR A 77 -2.20 -22.00 6.66
C TYR A 77 -1.82 -21.95 8.14
N CYS A 78 -0.87 -22.80 8.52
CA CYS A 78 -0.30 -22.85 9.85
C CYS A 78 0.28 -21.49 10.25
N ALA A 79 -0.15 -20.97 11.40
CA ALA A 79 0.35 -19.71 11.95
C ALA A 79 1.87 -19.70 12.18
N GLY A 80 2.45 -20.87 12.48
CA GLY A 80 3.88 -21.03 12.78
C GLY A 80 4.77 -20.96 11.54
N CYS A 81 4.56 -21.87 10.59
CA CYS A 81 5.42 -22.01 9.40
C CYS A 81 4.87 -21.34 8.14
N ARG A 82 3.61 -20.85 8.16
CA ARG A 82 2.86 -20.28 7.02
C ARG A 82 2.62 -21.25 5.86
N ASN A 83 2.72 -22.55 6.13
CA ASN A 83 2.47 -23.60 5.16
C ASN A 83 1.19 -24.38 5.50
N GLY A 84 0.68 -25.15 4.55
CA GLY A 84 -0.44 -26.07 4.75
C GLY A 84 -0.01 -27.40 5.38
N GLY A 85 -0.85 -28.42 5.22
CA GLY A 85 -0.66 -29.77 5.73
C GLY A 85 -1.74 -30.16 6.73
N THR A 86 -1.46 -31.16 7.57
CA THR A 86 -2.38 -31.55 8.64
C THR A 86 -2.30 -30.51 9.76
N VAL A 87 -3.38 -29.76 9.92
CA VAL A 87 -3.51 -28.69 10.91
C VAL A 87 -4.52 -29.04 11.99
N VAL A 88 -4.38 -28.40 13.16
CA VAL A 88 -5.37 -28.39 14.23
C VAL A 88 -5.88 -26.95 14.42
N ASP A 89 -7.20 -26.84 14.59
CA ASP A 89 -7.92 -25.57 14.66
C ASP A 89 -7.97 -25.03 16.10
N CYS A 90 -7.66 -23.75 16.28
CA CYS A 90 -7.75 -23.11 17.58
C CYS A 90 -9.21 -22.92 18.00
N SER A 91 -9.57 -23.39 19.19
CA SER A 91 -10.94 -23.28 19.73
C SER A 91 -11.40 -21.84 20.03
N THR A 92 -10.48 -20.87 20.08
CA THR A 92 -10.74 -19.48 20.49
C THR A 92 -10.50 -18.42 19.41
N CYS A 93 -9.82 -18.75 18.32
CA CYS A 93 -9.52 -17.80 17.24
C CYS A 93 -9.34 -18.51 15.90
N LYS A 94 -9.19 -17.76 14.81
CA LYS A 94 -9.08 -18.32 13.45
C LYS A 94 -7.75 -19.02 13.13
N ARG A 95 -6.77 -19.02 14.04
CA ARG A 95 -5.46 -19.63 13.76
C ARG A 95 -5.55 -21.15 13.72
N VAL A 96 -4.71 -21.73 12.90
CA VAL A 96 -4.45 -23.16 12.84
C VAL A 96 -2.95 -23.42 13.02
N VAL A 97 -2.58 -24.61 13.49
CA VAL A 97 -1.17 -24.99 13.68
C VAL A 97 -0.95 -26.40 13.12
N CYS A 98 0.07 -26.59 12.27
CA CYS A 98 0.37 -27.88 11.68
C CYS A 98 1.20 -28.79 12.62
N ASN A 99 1.14 -30.10 12.35
CA ASN A 99 1.94 -31.12 13.02
C ASN A 99 3.48 -30.97 12.84
N ASN A 100 3.93 -30.22 11.85
CA ASN A 100 5.35 -29.87 11.72
C ASN A 100 5.79 -28.79 12.71
N CYS A 101 4.83 -27.99 13.22
CA CYS A 101 5.10 -26.93 14.19
C CYS A 101 4.93 -27.40 15.63
N ILE A 102 4.05 -28.37 15.88
CA ILE A 102 3.77 -28.90 17.22
C ILE A 102 3.59 -30.41 17.17
N LYS A 103 3.92 -31.09 18.28
CA LYS A 103 3.63 -32.51 18.41
C LYS A 103 2.14 -32.71 18.69
N PHE A 104 1.43 -33.36 17.77
CA PHE A 104 0.07 -33.82 18.05
C PHE A 104 0.11 -35.02 19.00
N PRO A 105 -0.87 -35.18 19.92
CA PRO A 105 -1.02 -36.42 20.66
C PRO A 105 -1.35 -37.56 19.68
N SER A 106 -0.99 -38.79 20.04
CA SER A 106 -1.25 -39.97 19.20
C SER A 106 -2.74 -40.22 18.98
N VAL A 107 -3.58 -39.75 19.90
CA VAL A 107 -5.04 -39.77 19.81
C VAL A 107 -5.53 -38.37 20.15
N ILE A 108 -6.10 -37.66 19.18
CA ILE A 108 -6.81 -36.39 19.41
C ILE A 108 -8.27 -36.75 19.71
N ASN A 109 -8.75 -36.45 20.91
CA ASN A 109 -10.16 -36.63 21.22
C ASN A 109 -10.96 -35.53 20.50
N GLU A 110 -12.04 -35.87 19.79
CA GLU A 110 -12.87 -34.89 19.07
C GLU A 110 -13.44 -33.78 19.98
N LYS A 111 -13.54 -34.04 21.29
CA LYS A 111 -13.98 -33.06 22.29
C LYS A 111 -12.85 -32.21 22.86
N GLU A 112 -11.60 -32.58 22.60
CA GLU A 112 -10.43 -31.89 23.12
C GLU A 112 -10.30 -30.51 22.48
N ARG A 113 -10.15 -29.50 23.33
CA ARG A 113 -9.99 -28.12 22.86
C ARG A 113 -8.52 -27.82 22.65
N PHE A 114 -8.19 -27.37 21.44
CA PHE A 114 -6.87 -26.85 21.14
C PHE A 114 -6.80 -25.32 21.32
N LEU A 115 -5.71 -24.82 21.89
CA LEU A 115 -5.35 -23.41 21.98
C LEU A 115 -4.05 -23.17 21.21
N CYS A 116 -4.08 -22.26 20.24
CA CYS A 116 -2.86 -21.86 19.56
C CYS A 116 -1.89 -21.15 20.52
N PRO A 117 -0.58 -21.09 20.20
CA PRO A 117 0.41 -20.46 21.06
C PRO A 117 0.08 -19.01 21.44
N VAL A 118 -0.54 -18.24 20.54
CA VAL A 118 -0.95 -16.86 20.83
C VAL A 118 -2.05 -16.80 21.89
N CYS A 119 -3.07 -17.64 21.79
CA CYS A 119 -4.17 -17.68 22.76
C CYS A 119 -3.77 -18.31 24.09
N HIS A 120 -2.72 -19.13 24.11
CA HIS A 120 -2.10 -19.59 25.36
C HIS A 120 -1.35 -18.46 26.07
N LEU A 121 -0.58 -17.65 25.31
CA LEU A 121 0.16 -16.51 25.85
C LEU A 121 -0.75 -15.37 26.30
N ILE A 122 -1.82 -15.11 25.55
CA ILE A 122 -2.80 -14.05 25.81
C ILE A 122 -4.18 -14.70 25.81
N ARG A 123 -4.66 -15.07 27.01
CA ARG A 123 -5.95 -15.72 27.14
C ARG A 123 -7.08 -14.73 26.79
N PRO A 124 -8.22 -15.21 26.26
CA PRO A 124 -9.36 -14.35 25.99
C PRO A 124 -9.77 -13.53 27.24
N GLY A 125 -9.75 -12.21 27.12
CA GLY A 125 -10.06 -11.28 28.22
C GLY A 125 -8.87 -10.82 29.06
N GLU A 126 -7.71 -11.47 28.94
CA GLU A 126 -6.48 -11.06 29.64
C GLU A 126 -5.67 -10.08 28.78
N LYS A 127 -5.02 -9.11 29.44
CA LYS A 127 -4.15 -8.12 28.78
C LYS A 127 -2.66 -8.43 28.92
N GLU A 128 -2.31 -9.27 29.90
CA GLU A 128 -0.93 -9.59 30.23
C GLU A 128 -0.51 -10.92 29.61
N TRP A 129 0.79 -11.05 29.39
CA TRP A 129 1.38 -12.25 28.80
C TRP A 129 1.66 -13.25 29.91
N VAL A 130 1.07 -14.43 29.83
CA VAL A 130 1.32 -15.50 30.79
C VAL A 130 2.49 -16.35 30.29
N ILE A 131 3.65 -16.20 30.94
CA ILE A 131 4.81 -17.06 30.67
C ILE A 131 4.63 -18.36 31.44
N ALA A 132 4.09 -19.38 30.77
CA ALA A 132 3.90 -20.72 31.31
C ALA A 132 4.20 -21.78 30.24
N PRO A 133 4.53 -23.03 30.62
CA PRO A 133 4.67 -24.13 29.68
C PRO A 133 3.47 -24.20 28.74
N TYR A 134 3.72 -24.25 27.42
CA TYR A 134 2.66 -24.25 26.42
C TYR A 134 1.79 -25.49 26.57
N LYS A 135 0.48 -25.29 26.80
CA LYS A 135 -0.52 -26.36 26.87
C LYS A 135 -1.51 -26.16 25.74
N GLY A 136 -1.13 -26.62 24.54
CA GLY A 136 -1.97 -26.50 23.35
C GLY A 136 -3.26 -27.30 23.49
N PHE A 137 -3.18 -28.49 24.06
CA PHE A 137 -4.33 -29.35 24.30
C PHE A 137 -4.79 -29.22 25.76
N ILE A 138 -5.94 -28.58 26.00
CA ILE A 138 -6.35 -28.13 27.35
C ILE A 138 -6.44 -29.29 28.35
N ASP A 139 -6.93 -30.46 27.89
CA ASP A 139 -7.14 -31.63 28.73
C ASP A 139 -5.84 -32.45 28.93
N SER A 140 -4.79 -32.16 28.18
CA SER A 140 -3.48 -32.80 28.33
C SER A 140 -2.79 -32.34 29.62
N LYS A 141 -2.29 -33.32 30.39
CA LYS A 141 -1.43 -33.06 31.54
C LYS A 141 -0.03 -32.60 31.12
N GLU A 142 0.42 -33.03 29.95
CA GLU A 142 1.76 -32.74 29.44
C GLU A 142 1.78 -31.45 28.61
N PRO A 143 2.85 -30.62 28.73
CA PRO A 143 3.07 -29.49 27.83
C PRO A 143 3.18 -29.95 26.37
N THR A 144 2.68 -29.14 25.46
CA THR A 144 2.78 -29.37 24.01
C THR A 144 4.13 -28.85 23.50
N PRO A 145 5.03 -29.72 22.99
CA PRO A 145 6.30 -29.27 22.44
C PRO A 145 6.09 -28.48 21.14
N LEU A 146 6.70 -27.29 21.07
CA LEU A 146 6.88 -26.57 19.81
C LEU A 146 8.11 -27.15 19.11
N ILE A 147 7.92 -27.76 17.93
CA ILE A 147 8.97 -28.45 17.18
C ILE A 147 9.64 -27.51 16.17
N SER A 148 8.87 -26.62 15.54
CA SER A 148 9.40 -25.75 14.49
C SER A 148 10.15 -24.55 15.04
N VAL A 149 11.21 -24.16 14.34
CA VAL A 149 11.80 -22.82 14.45
C VAL A 149 10.95 -21.80 13.66
N PRO A 150 10.86 -20.54 14.11
CA PRO A 150 10.18 -19.50 13.35
C PRO A 150 10.78 -19.36 11.95
N THR A 151 9.95 -19.49 10.91
CA THR A 151 10.37 -19.29 9.51
C THR A 151 10.46 -17.81 9.14
N THR A 152 9.84 -16.94 9.94
CA THR A 152 9.80 -15.50 9.75
C THR A 152 9.95 -14.78 11.09
N ARG A 153 10.21 -13.46 11.04
CA ARG A 153 10.29 -12.62 12.24
C ARG A 153 8.98 -12.59 13.04
N GLU A 154 7.84 -12.80 12.37
CA GLU A 154 6.54 -12.80 13.03
C GLU A 154 6.19 -14.20 13.52
N ALA A 155 6.20 -14.36 14.84
CA ALA A 155 5.73 -15.59 15.47
C ALA A 155 4.19 -15.68 15.37
N PHE A 156 3.71 -16.83 14.88
CA PHE A 156 2.29 -17.21 14.90
C PHE A 156 1.34 -16.16 14.28
N ALA A 157 1.67 -15.73 13.05
CA ALA A 157 0.84 -14.83 12.26
C ALA A 157 -0.56 -15.44 12.02
N LEU A 158 -1.56 -14.59 11.76
CA LEU A 158 -2.93 -15.08 11.58
C LEU A 158 -3.07 -15.94 10.32
N CYS A 159 -2.46 -15.50 9.21
CA CYS A 159 -2.52 -16.16 7.89
C CYS A 159 -3.94 -16.23 7.29
N SER A 160 -4.66 -15.12 7.36
CA SER A 160 -5.99 -14.93 6.77
C SER A 160 -5.98 -15.14 5.26
N THR A 161 -7.09 -15.67 4.73
CA THR A 161 -7.27 -15.94 3.29
C THR A 161 -8.44 -15.18 2.66
N PRO A 162 -8.49 -13.83 2.76
CA PRO A 162 -9.63 -13.06 2.26
C PRO A 162 -9.79 -13.16 0.74
N ALA A 163 -11.03 -13.09 0.25
CA ALA A 163 -11.31 -12.82 -1.16
C ALA A 163 -10.90 -11.38 -1.51
N LEU A 164 -9.89 -11.23 -2.37
CA LEU A 164 -9.20 -9.97 -2.66
C LEU A 164 -9.12 -9.66 -4.16
N VAL A 165 -9.47 -8.44 -4.56
CA VAL A 165 -9.17 -7.94 -5.91
C VAL A 165 -8.03 -6.93 -5.82
N VAL A 166 -6.97 -7.18 -6.57
CA VAL A 166 -5.88 -6.23 -6.79
C VAL A 166 -6.17 -5.46 -8.08
N ILE A 167 -6.39 -4.15 -7.96
CA ILE A 167 -6.74 -3.29 -9.08
C ILE A 167 -5.56 -2.36 -9.39
N SER A 168 -5.05 -2.43 -10.61
CA SER A 168 -4.06 -1.50 -11.16
C SER A 168 -4.78 -0.47 -12.03
N ILE A 169 -4.88 0.77 -11.56
CA ILE A 169 -5.35 1.91 -12.36
C ILE A 169 -4.12 2.68 -12.77
N ARG A 170 -3.82 2.76 -14.06
CA ARG A 170 -2.60 3.45 -14.51
C ARG A 170 -2.87 4.30 -15.73
N LEU A 171 -2.20 5.45 -15.81
CA LEU A 171 -2.20 6.23 -17.03
C LEU A 171 -1.67 5.35 -18.17
N ALA A 172 -2.36 5.30 -19.32
CA ALA A 172 -2.05 4.34 -20.37
C ALA A 172 -0.62 4.44 -20.92
N SER A 173 0.05 5.59 -20.76
CA SER A 173 1.46 5.79 -21.13
C SER A 173 2.47 5.21 -20.13
N VAL A 174 2.03 4.83 -18.93
CA VAL A 174 2.89 4.17 -17.95
C VAL A 174 3.03 2.70 -18.30
N ASP A 175 4.28 2.25 -18.42
CA ASP A 175 4.63 0.87 -18.77
C ASP A 175 4.10 -0.14 -17.74
N ARG A 176 3.60 -1.27 -18.25
CA ARG A 176 3.16 -2.42 -17.47
C ARG A 176 4.30 -3.12 -16.75
N ILE A 177 5.52 -3.08 -17.30
CA ILE A 177 6.67 -3.82 -16.76
C ILE A 177 7.00 -3.40 -15.33
N SER A 178 6.82 -2.13 -15.00
CA SER A 178 7.07 -1.56 -13.67
C SER A 178 5.83 -1.49 -12.77
N ASP A 179 4.75 -2.20 -13.10
CA ASP A 179 3.49 -2.13 -12.35
C ASP A 179 3.61 -2.75 -10.96
N SER A 180 3.67 -1.89 -9.94
CA SER A 180 3.69 -2.28 -8.53
C SER A 180 2.48 -3.12 -8.10
N ALA A 181 1.31 -2.92 -8.70
CA ALA A 181 0.10 -3.68 -8.37
C ALA A 181 0.28 -5.17 -8.72
N ARG A 182 0.85 -5.44 -9.88
CA ARG A 182 1.16 -6.81 -10.35
C ARG A 182 2.20 -7.47 -9.46
N VAL A 183 3.22 -6.73 -9.04
CA VAL A 183 4.24 -7.20 -8.10
C VAL A 183 3.62 -7.58 -6.75
N VAL A 184 2.65 -6.79 -6.26
CA VAL A 184 1.88 -7.14 -5.06
C VAL A 184 1.04 -8.39 -5.27
N PHE A 185 0.28 -8.46 -6.37
CA PHE A 185 -0.57 -9.60 -6.70
C PHE A 185 0.22 -10.92 -6.64
N HIS A 186 1.34 -11.01 -7.34
CA HIS A 186 2.16 -12.21 -7.34
C HIS A 186 2.74 -12.55 -5.96
N ASN A 187 3.09 -11.53 -5.16
CA ASN A 187 3.62 -11.74 -3.81
C ASN A 187 2.59 -12.34 -2.84
N ILE A 188 1.31 -12.00 -3.00
CA ILE A 188 0.25 -12.47 -2.09
C ILE A 188 -0.58 -13.63 -2.66
N ALA A 189 -0.50 -13.91 -3.96
CA ALA A 189 -1.29 -14.95 -4.61
C ALA A 189 -1.07 -16.35 -4.03
N GLY A 190 0.15 -16.66 -3.58
CA GLY A 190 0.46 -17.94 -2.93
C GLY A 190 -0.30 -18.18 -1.62
N TYR A 191 -0.79 -17.11 -0.97
CA TYR A 191 -1.63 -17.20 0.24
C TYR A 191 -3.12 -17.28 -0.07
N LEU A 192 -3.54 -16.95 -1.30
CA LEU A 192 -4.95 -16.75 -1.68
C LEU A 192 -5.35 -17.61 -2.89
N PRO A 193 -5.14 -18.94 -2.85
CA PRO A 193 -5.48 -19.80 -3.98
C PRO A 193 -6.97 -19.68 -4.32
N ASN A 194 -7.27 -19.29 -5.55
CA ASN A 194 -8.63 -19.03 -6.07
C ASN A 194 -9.43 -17.95 -5.32
N ARG A 195 -8.78 -17.18 -4.43
CA ARG A 195 -9.39 -16.07 -3.66
C ARG A 195 -8.73 -14.74 -3.97
N ILE A 196 -8.02 -14.65 -5.08
CA ILE A 196 -7.42 -13.41 -5.56
C ILE A 196 -7.69 -13.21 -7.05
N ALA A 197 -7.96 -11.97 -7.44
CA ALA A 197 -8.04 -11.56 -8.83
C ALA A 197 -7.17 -10.32 -9.08
N PHE A 198 -6.62 -10.22 -10.28
CA PHE A 198 -5.92 -9.02 -10.76
C PHE A 198 -6.73 -8.34 -11.86
N VAL A 199 -6.84 -7.01 -11.80
CA VAL A 199 -7.55 -6.20 -12.79
C VAL A 199 -6.66 -5.04 -13.22
N ASP A 200 -6.27 -5.00 -14.50
CA ASP A 200 -5.53 -3.87 -15.11
C ASP A 200 -6.50 -2.93 -15.82
N LEU A 201 -6.53 -1.66 -15.39
CA LEU A 201 -7.38 -0.60 -15.90
C LEU A 201 -6.51 0.56 -16.41
N PRO A 202 -5.86 0.42 -17.57
CA PRO A 202 -5.21 1.55 -18.20
C PRO A 202 -6.26 2.57 -18.62
N TYR A 203 -6.03 3.84 -18.26
CA TYR A 203 -6.91 4.94 -18.60
C TYR A 203 -6.25 5.98 -19.50
N ASP A 204 -7.07 6.56 -20.35
CA ASP A 204 -6.80 7.78 -21.10
C ASP A 204 -8.15 8.50 -21.23
N LEU A 205 -8.25 9.69 -20.65
CA LEU A 205 -9.46 10.51 -20.61
C LEU A 205 -9.32 11.73 -21.53
N GLY A 206 -8.36 11.71 -22.46
CA GLY A 206 -8.04 12.83 -23.35
C GLY A 206 -9.12 13.19 -24.37
N ASN A 207 -10.04 12.26 -24.66
CA ASN A 207 -11.16 12.44 -25.58
C ASN A 207 -12.34 11.51 -25.22
N ASP A 208 -13.51 11.78 -25.82
CA ASP A 208 -14.76 11.06 -25.53
C ASP A 208 -14.64 9.55 -25.81
N GLU A 209 -13.98 9.15 -26.90
CA GLU A 209 -13.85 7.74 -27.27
C GLU A 209 -13.04 6.95 -26.24
N ALA A 210 -11.91 7.51 -25.80
CA ALA A 210 -11.04 6.91 -24.79
C ALA A 210 -11.70 6.89 -23.40
N PHE A 211 -12.43 7.96 -23.07
CA PHE A 211 -13.23 8.05 -21.85
C PHE A 211 -14.33 6.98 -21.80
N GLU A 212 -15.11 6.82 -22.87
CA GLU A 212 -16.15 5.79 -22.98
C GLU A 212 -15.53 4.38 -22.95
N ALA A 213 -14.36 4.19 -23.56
CA ALA A 213 -13.62 2.93 -23.50
C ALA A 213 -13.19 2.58 -22.07
N TYR A 214 -12.76 3.57 -21.27
CA TYR A 214 -12.46 3.37 -19.85
C TYR A 214 -13.72 3.02 -19.05
N ASN A 215 -14.81 3.77 -19.21
CA ASN A 215 -16.06 3.48 -18.51
C ASN A 215 -16.60 2.09 -18.83
N LYS A 216 -16.51 1.65 -20.09
CA LYS A 216 -16.88 0.28 -20.46
C LYS A 216 -16.10 -0.79 -19.69
N LYS A 217 -14.82 -0.56 -19.39
CA LYS A 217 -14.01 -1.46 -18.55
C LYS A 217 -14.47 -1.43 -17.10
N ILE A 218 -14.85 -0.27 -16.58
CA ILE A 218 -15.41 -0.14 -15.23
C ILE A 218 -16.76 -0.86 -15.13
N ASP A 219 -17.65 -0.67 -16.10
CA ASP A 219 -18.96 -1.34 -16.15
C ASP A 219 -18.78 -2.86 -16.19
N ALA A 220 -17.82 -3.36 -16.97
CA ALA A 220 -17.49 -4.78 -17.01
C ALA A 220 -16.94 -5.29 -15.67
N LEU A 221 -16.11 -4.51 -14.97
CA LEU A 221 -15.64 -4.86 -13.62
C LEU A 221 -16.80 -4.90 -12.62
N VAL A 222 -17.70 -3.92 -12.65
CA VAL A 222 -18.90 -3.86 -11.81
C VAL A 222 -19.79 -5.08 -12.06
N GLU A 223 -20.04 -5.45 -13.31
CA GLU A 223 -20.82 -6.63 -13.66
C GLU A 223 -20.19 -7.92 -13.10
N ARG A 224 -18.85 -8.04 -13.17
CA ARG A 224 -18.11 -9.17 -12.59
C ARG A 224 -18.25 -9.24 -11.06
N LEU A 225 -18.25 -8.10 -10.38
CA LEU A 225 -18.40 -8.01 -8.92
C LEU A 225 -19.85 -8.27 -8.44
N GLU A 226 -20.84 -7.84 -9.22
CA GLU A 226 -22.27 -8.06 -8.92
C GLU A 226 -22.68 -9.51 -9.17
N LYS A 227 -22.36 -10.03 -10.36
CA LYS A 227 -23.01 -11.22 -10.94
C LYS A 227 -22.02 -12.23 -11.50
N GLY A 228 -20.79 -11.83 -11.77
CA GLY A 228 -19.78 -12.67 -12.41
C GLY A 228 -18.88 -13.45 -11.46
N ASP A 229 -17.67 -13.71 -11.92
CA ASP A 229 -16.63 -14.51 -11.27
C ASP A 229 -16.04 -13.83 -10.02
N LEU A 230 -16.18 -12.51 -9.88
CA LEU A 230 -15.72 -11.75 -8.71
C LEU A 230 -16.84 -11.53 -7.68
N LYS A 231 -17.97 -12.21 -7.82
CA LYS A 231 -19.05 -12.17 -6.84
C LYS A 231 -18.54 -12.64 -5.48
N GLY A 232 -18.83 -11.84 -4.44
CA GLY A 232 -18.40 -12.11 -3.07
C GLY A 232 -17.01 -11.55 -2.71
N PHE A 233 -16.25 -11.02 -3.66
CA PHE A 233 -15.03 -10.29 -3.35
C PHE A 233 -15.40 -8.93 -2.73
N ARG A 234 -14.84 -8.66 -1.55
CA ARG A 234 -15.14 -7.47 -0.73
C ARG A 234 -13.89 -6.80 -0.15
N ASN A 235 -12.72 -7.23 -0.58
CA ASN A 235 -11.46 -6.60 -0.21
C ASN A 235 -10.77 -6.13 -1.48
N PHE A 236 -10.27 -4.90 -1.48
CA PHE A 236 -9.67 -4.27 -2.64
C PHE A 236 -8.30 -3.68 -2.30
N ALA A 237 -7.29 -4.04 -3.08
CA ALA A 237 -5.99 -3.39 -3.07
C ALA A 237 -5.84 -2.59 -4.36
N VAL A 238 -6.05 -1.28 -4.28
CA VAL A 238 -6.04 -0.39 -5.44
C VAL A 238 -4.72 0.35 -5.51
N TYR A 239 -4.09 0.35 -6.68
CA TYR A 239 -2.86 1.07 -6.96
C TYR A 239 -3.12 2.01 -8.13
N LEU A 240 -2.96 3.31 -7.90
CA LEU A 240 -3.09 4.33 -8.93
C LEU A 240 -1.69 4.81 -9.32
N THR A 241 -1.26 4.50 -10.54
CA THR A 241 0.03 4.95 -11.08
C THR A 241 -0.16 6.06 -12.11
N ASP A 242 0.32 7.26 -11.77
CA ASP A 242 0.15 8.45 -12.60
C ASP A 242 1.31 9.44 -12.41
N HIS A 243 1.32 10.49 -13.21
CA HIS A 243 2.14 11.67 -13.02
C HIS A 243 1.30 12.80 -12.42
N SER A 244 1.96 13.66 -11.65
CA SER A 244 1.38 14.92 -11.22
C SER A 244 2.17 16.09 -11.77
N ASP A 245 1.47 17.14 -12.16
CA ASP A 245 2.06 18.43 -12.49
C ASP A 245 2.91 18.95 -11.31
N PRO A 246 4.19 19.30 -11.51
CA PRO A 246 5.10 19.63 -10.42
C PRO A 246 4.77 20.96 -9.70
N GLU A 247 4.01 21.85 -10.34
CA GLU A 247 3.68 23.17 -9.79
C GLU A 247 2.29 23.19 -9.16
N ARG A 248 1.34 22.48 -9.79
CA ARG A 248 -0.08 22.51 -9.41
C ARG A 248 -0.53 21.28 -8.64
N GLY A 249 0.22 20.17 -8.74
CA GLY A 249 -0.18 18.87 -8.19
C GLY A 249 -1.37 18.22 -8.92
N ASP A 250 -1.77 18.77 -10.07
CA ASP A 250 -2.82 18.23 -10.93
C ASP A 250 -2.43 16.84 -11.46
N LEU A 251 -3.38 15.92 -11.58
CA LEU A 251 -3.16 14.57 -12.11
C LEU A 251 -3.22 14.58 -13.64
N HIS A 252 -2.37 13.78 -14.28
CA HIS A 252 -2.40 13.60 -15.72
C HIS A 252 -3.59 12.70 -16.09
N PHE A 253 -4.44 13.19 -16.99
CA PHE A 253 -5.62 12.43 -17.41
C PHE A 253 -5.48 11.84 -18.82
N THR A 254 -4.44 12.20 -19.57
CA THR A 254 -4.21 11.78 -20.97
C THR A 254 -2.73 11.48 -21.20
N VAL A 255 -2.46 10.61 -22.16
CA VAL A 255 -1.09 10.19 -22.49
C VAL A 255 -0.22 11.33 -23.01
N GLY A 256 1.11 11.15 -22.91
CA GLY A 256 2.08 12.07 -23.52
C GLY A 256 2.13 13.46 -22.89
N GLY A 257 1.63 13.63 -21.66
CA GLY A 257 1.62 14.93 -20.97
C GLY A 257 0.74 15.96 -21.66
N GLN A 258 -0.28 15.52 -22.40
CA GLN A 258 -1.12 16.43 -23.19
C GLN A 258 -2.20 17.15 -22.37
N GLY A 259 -2.39 16.77 -21.11
CA GLY A 259 -3.43 17.33 -20.26
C GLY A 259 -3.32 16.84 -18.82
N ALA A 260 -3.44 17.79 -17.89
CA ALA A 260 -3.63 17.53 -16.47
C ALA A 260 -4.86 18.30 -15.95
N ALA A 261 -5.48 17.76 -14.91
CA ALA A 261 -6.67 18.34 -14.28
C ALA A 261 -6.60 18.21 -12.75
N LYS A 262 -7.49 18.91 -12.05
CA LYS A 262 -7.56 18.84 -10.59
C LYS A 262 -7.70 17.40 -10.12
N VAL A 263 -7.06 17.09 -9.00
CA VAL A 263 -7.05 15.75 -8.38
C VAL A 263 -8.47 15.25 -8.19
N ALA A 264 -9.36 16.06 -7.61
CA ALA A 264 -10.75 15.68 -7.37
C ALA A 264 -11.47 15.25 -8.66
N SER A 265 -11.32 16.03 -9.74
CA SER A 265 -11.98 15.77 -11.01
C SER A 265 -11.50 14.47 -11.66
N VAL A 266 -10.18 14.19 -11.63
CA VAL A 266 -9.64 12.93 -12.17
C VAL A 266 -10.11 11.74 -11.34
N LEU A 267 -10.01 11.83 -10.01
CA LEU A 267 -10.41 10.74 -9.12
C LEU A 267 -11.90 10.40 -9.23
N GLU A 268 -12.78 11.39 -9.43
CA GLU A 268 -14.21 11.16 -9.66
C GLU A 268 -14.51 10.37 -10.94
N GLN A 269 -13.70 10.56 -11.99
CA GLN A 269 -13.85 9.76 -13.21
C GLN A 269 -13.29 8.35 -13.05
N LEU A 270 -12.17 8.20 -12.35
CA LEU A 270 -11.52 6.90 -12.13
C LEU A 270 -12.29 6.02 -11.14
N PHE A 271 -12.99 6.64 -10.19
CA PHE A 271 -13.74 5.99 -9.11
C PHE A 271 -15.22 6.38 -9.13
N PRO A 272 -15.98 5.96 -10.16
CA PRO A 272 -17.38 6.34 -10.27
C PRO A 272 -18.24 5.64 -9.20
N PRO A 273 -19.43 6.19 -8.88
CA PRO A 273 -20.29 5.68 -7.81
C PRO A 273 -20.59 4.17 -7.83
N PRO A 274 -20.86 3.53 -8.99
CA PRO A 274 -21.10 2.09 -9.03
C PRO A 274 -19.92 1.26 -8.54
N LEU A 275 -18.68 1.71 -8.80
CA LEU A 275 -17.48 1.03 -8.33
C LEU A 275 -17.23 1.32 -6.84
N THR A 276 -17.38 2.57 -6.40
CA THR A 276 -17.14 2.93 -5.01
C THR A 276 -18.19 2.37 -4.05
N ALA A 277 -19.39 2.02 -4.53
CA ALA A 277 -20.37 1.26 -3.75
C ALA A 277 -19.78 -0.08 -3.23
N PHE A 278 -19.05 -0.81 -4.06
CA PHE A 278 -18.35 -2.04 -3.64
C PHE A 278 -17.24 -1.76 -2.63
N PHE A 279 -16.55 -0.63 -2.76
CA PHE A 279 -15.53 -0.24 -1.80
C PHE A 279 -16.15 0.12 -0.45
N ASN A 280 -17.37 0.67 -0.42
CA ASN A 280 -18.06 0.97 0.83
C ASN A 280 -18.58 -0.30 1.54
N GLU A 281 -18.90 -1.36 0.81
CA GLU A 281 -19.24 -2.67 1.39
C GLU A 281 -18.04 -3.41 1.97
N GLY A 282 -16.83 -3.10 1.48
CA GLY A 282 -15.62 -3.79 1.86
C GLY A 282 -15.03 -3.30 3.19
N GLN A 283 -14.36 -4.19 3.91
CA GLN A 283 -13.85 -3.89 5.25
C GLN A 283 -12.37 -3.51 5.28
N ARG A 284 -11.61 -3.83 4.23
CA ARG A 284 -10.14 -3.81 4.25
C ARG A 284 -9.53 -3.20 3.00
N ASN A 285 -10.22 -2.24 2.41
CA ASN A 285 -9.84 -1.62 1.15
C ASN A 285 -8.71 -0.62 1.34
N ILE A 286 -7.74 -0.65 0.44
CA ILE A 286 -6.58 0.24 0.47
C ILE A 286 -6.42 0.91 -0.89
N LEU A 287 -5.98 2.16 -0.88
CA LEU A 287 -5.54 2.86 -2.09
C LEU A 287 -4.09 3.30 -1.92
N THR A 288 -3.26 3.03 -2.91
CA THR A 288 -1.88 3.54 -2.99
C THR A 288 -1.73 4.44 -4.21
N MET A 289 -1.38 5.69 -3.97
CA MET A 289 -1.10 6.71 -4.99
C MET A 289 0.38 6.67 -5.35
N LEU A 290 0.72 6.00 -6.45
CA LEU A 290 2.06 5.93 -7.03
C LEU A 290 2.27 7.10 -7.99
N VAL A 291 2.23 8.30 -7.41
CA VAL A 291 2.29 9.59 -8.12
C VAL A 291 3.45 10.42 -7.57
N CYS A 292 3.97 11.35 -8.38
CA CYS A 292 4.97 12.32 -7.95
C CYS A 292 4.48 13.16 -6.74
N GLY A 293 5.45 13.61 -5.93
CA GLY A 293 5.20 14.22 -4.63
C GLY A 293 4.48 15.57 -4.64
N ALA A 294 4.34 16.20 -5.82
CA ALA A 294 3.56 17.43 -5.95
C ALA A 294 2.10 17.24 -5.52
N LEU A 295 1.56 16.02 -5.65
CA LEU A 295 0.26 15.63 -5.10
C LEU A 295 0.14 15.91 -3.59
N MET A 296 1.22 15.74 -2.83
CA MET A 296 1.22 15.90 -1.37
C MET A 296 1.86 17.21 -0.89
N SER A 297 2.72 17.83 -1.71
CA SER A 297 3.41 19.07 -1.38
C SER A 297 2.68 20.33 -1.82
N VAL A 298 1.76 20.25 -2.80
CA VAL A 298 0.93 21.38 -3.22
C VAL A 298 -0.38 21.37 -2.43
N ASP A 299 -0.66 22.46 -1.72
CA ASP A 299 -1.78 22.53 -0.77
C ASP A 299 -3.16 22.26 -1.38
N ALA A 300 -3.41 22.73 -2.60
CA ALA A 300 -4.68 22.49 -3.29
C ALA A 300 -4.86 21.00 -3.63
N ALA A 301 -3.84 20.38 -4.21
CA ALA A 301 -3.84 18.96 -4.54
C ALA A 301 -3.94 18.07 -3.28
N TYR A 302 -3.24 18.45 -2.20
CA TYR A 302 -3.34 17.80 -0.89
C TYR A 302 -4.77 17.86 -0.34
N ARG A 303 -5.43 19.02 -0.40
CA ARG A 303 -6.82 19.17 0.07
C ARG A 303 -7.78 18.30 -0.71
N ASP A 304 -7.66 18.26 -2.04
CA ASP A 304 -8.46 17.39 -2.89
C ASP A 304 -8.26 15.90 -2.53
N MET A 305 -7.00 15.49 -2.34
CA MET A 305 -6.64 14.12 -1.96
C MET A 305 -7.19 13.76 -0.57
N LYS A 306 -7.10 14.68 0.40
CA LYS A 306 -7.67 14.50 1.74
C LYS A 306 -9.19 14.41 1.70
N ALA A 307 -9.85 15.30 0.97
CA ALA A 307 -11.30 15.27 0.78
C ALA A 307 -11.77 13.96 0.14
N PHE A 308 -11.02 13.42 -0.83
CA PHE A 308 -11.30 12.11 -1.41
C PHE A 308 -11.12 10.98 -0.39
N ALA A 309 -10.04 10.98 0.41
CA ALA A 309 -9.81 9.99 1.45
C ALA A 309 -10.92 10.03 2.54
N ASP A 310 -11.43 11.22 2.87
CA ASP A 310 -12.50 11.42 3.85
C ASP A 310 -13.88 10.90 3.39
N ARG A 311 -14.06 10.61 2.10
CA ARG A 311 -15.25 9.88 1.61
C ARG A 311 -15.33 8.46 2.21
N GLY A 312 -14.21 7.89 2.66
CA GLY A 312 -14.19 6.63 3.41
C GLY A 312 -14.30 5.36 2.56
N HIS A 313 -14.07 5.44 1.25
CA HIS A 313 -14.03 4.27 0.36
C HIS A 313 -12.90 3.29 0.72
N PHE A 314 -11.84 3.79 1.36
CA PHE A 314 -10.65 3.03 1.72
C PHE A 314 -10.36 3.20 3.22
N ASN A 315 -9.89 2.14 3.87
CA ASN A 315 -9.42 2.19 5.26
C ASN A 315 -8.23 3.14 5.41
N TRP A 316 -7.45 3.29 4.36
CA TRP A 316 -6.39 4.28 4.24
C TRP A 316 -6.01 4.52 2.78
N VAL A 317 -5.51 5.72 2.52
CA VAL A 317 -4.85 6.10 1.27
C VAL A 317 -3.37 6.38 1.57
N MET A 318 -2.48 5.68 0.89
CA MET A 318 -1.03 5.89 0.97
C MET A 318 -0.56 6.72 -0.22
N ALA A 319 0.27 7.73 0.03
CA ALA A 319 0.90 8.55 -1.01
C ALA A 319 2.36 8.85 -0.65
N PHE A 320 3.11 9.44 -1.59
CA PHE A 320 4.56 9.64 -1.44
C PHE A 320 4.96 11.10 -1.63
N GLY A 321 6.00 11.55 -0.93
CA GLY A 321 6.46 12.96 -0.95
C GLY A 321 7.54 13.29 -1.98
N GLN A 322 8.04 12.30 -2.74
CA GLN A 322 9.21 12.50 -3.60
C GLN A 322 8.84 13.19 -4.90
N LYS A 323 9.51 14.29 -5.23
CA LYS A 323 9.24 15.11 -6.44
C LYS A 323 9.23 14.27 -7.73
N THR A 324 10.17 13.34 -7.85
CA THR A 324 10.25 12.38 -8.96
C THR A 324 10.10 10.96 -8.39
N MET A 325 8.85 10.55 -8.19
CA MET A 325 8.58 9.24 -7.63
C MET A 325 9.03 8.14 -8.59
N GLN A 326 9.62 7.08 -8.04
CA GLN A 326 10.05 5.89 -8.76
C GLN A 326 9.28 4.73 -8.14
N PRO A 327 8.13 4.32 -8.72
CA PRO A 327 7.23 3.33 -8.11
C PRO A 327 7.93 2.04 -7.70
N CYS A 328 8.93 1.59 -8.48
CA CYS A 328 9.70 0.39 -8.19
C CYS A 328 10.42 0.41 -6.83
N LEU A 329 10.84 1.59 -6.35
CA LEU A 329 11.48 1.74 -5.03
C LEU A 329 10.49 1.57 -3.87
N ALA A 330 9.18 1.64 -4.13
CA ALA A 330 8.14 1.36 -3.14
C ALA A 330 7.70 -0.12 -3.14
N ASN A 331 8.11 -0.96 -4.11
CA ASN A 331 7.59 -2.32 -4.25
C ASN A 331 7.74 -3.17 -2.98
N GLN A 332 8.90 -3.11 -2.32
CA GLN A 332 9.13 -3.86 -1.07
C GLN A 332 8.15 -3.42 0.04
N LEU A 333 7.92 -2.11 0.18
CA LEU A 333 6.92 -1.56 1.11
C LEU A 333 5.53 -2.09 0.77
N LEU A 334 5.13 -2.04 -0.50
CA LEU A 334 3.78 -2.44 -0.90
C LEU A 334 3.55 -3.95 -0.74
N GLN A 335 4.54 -4.78 -1.05
CA GLN A 335 4.50 -6.22 -0.81
C GLN A 335 4.33 -6.53 0.68
N ASN A 336 5.20 -5.96 1.53
CA ASN A 336 5.17 -6.20 2.97
C ASN A 336 3.90 -5.63 3.62
N ALA A 337 3.46 -4.44 3.19
CA ALA A 337 2.23 -3.81 3.66
C ALA A 337 1.01 -4.66 3.29
N SER A 338 0.97 -5.24 2.08
CA SER A 338 -0.15 -6.09 1.64
C SER A 338 -0.21 -7.40 2.39
N VAL A 339 0.93 -8.04 2.66
CA VAL A 339 0.99 -9.24 3.52
C VAL A 339 0.57 -8.88 4.96
N SER A 340 1.14 -7.81 5.52
CA SER A 340 0.79 -7.36 6.88
C SER A 340 -0.71 -7.07 7.01
N TRP A 341 -1.27 -6.34 6.05
CA TRP A 341 -2.67 -5.99 6.03
C TRP A 341 -3.52 -7.22 5.73
N PHE A 342 -3.54 -7.74 4.52
CA PHE A 342 -4.52 -8.76 4.11
C PHE A 342 -4.33 -10.12 4.76
N ILE A 343 -3.09 -10.56 4.95
CA ILE A 343 -2.77 -11.93 5.43
C ILE A 343 -2.59 -11.96 6.94
N ASN A 344 -1.89 -10.99 7.53
CA ASN A 344 -1.59 -11.02 8.95
C ASN A 344 -2.61 -10.27 9.83
N GLU A 345 -3.52 -9.51 9.22
CA GLU A 345 -4.47 -8.64 9.92
C GLU A 345 -3.80 -7.62 10.85
N ARG A 346 -2.64 -7.11 10.41
CA ARG A 346 -1.84 -6.13 11.14
C ARG A 346 -1.84 -4.78 10.43
N ARG A 347 -1.47 -3.76 11.18
CA ARG A 347 -1.23 -2.43 10.61
C ARG A 347 -0.01 -2.49 9.69
N TRP A 348 -0.08 -1.79 8.57
CA TRP A 348 1.02 -1.72 7.62
C TRP A 348 2.25 -0.99 8.20
N ASP A 349 2.07 -0.02 9.10
CA ASP A 349 3.17 0.77 9.64
C ASP A 349 4.08 -0.01 10.61
N ALA A 350 3.69 -1.23 10.97
CA ALA A 350 4.53 -2.16 11.73
C ALA A 350 5.73 -2.70 10.93
N ILE A 351 5.71 -2.62 9.59
CA ILE A 351 6.81 -3.12 8.73
C ILE A 351 7.81 -2.04 8.31
N LEU A 352 7.65 -0.79 8.77
CA LEU A 352 8.48 0.33 8.34
C LEU A 352 9.98 0.11 8.59
N ASP A 353 10.34 -0.51 9.70
CA ASP A 353 11.73 -0.81 10.09
C ASP A 353 12.47 -1.70 9.06
N GLU A 354 11.72 -2.40 8.22
CA GLU A 354 12.21 -3.36 7.24
C GLU A 354 12.37 -2.76 5.84
N VAL A 355 11.89 -1.54 5.61
CA VAL A 355 11.76 -0.92 4.28
C VAL A 355 12.52 0.41 4.18
N GLN A 356 13.80 0.39 4.48
CA GLN A 356 14.63 1.61 4.54
C GLN A 356 14.90 2.22 3.17
N ASN A 357 14.91 1.41 2.11
CA ASN A 357 15.15 1.87 0.75
C ASN A 357 14.09 2.89 0.30
N VAL A 358 12.81 2.62 0.60
CA VAL A 358 11.74 3.60 0.29
C VAL A 358 11.87 4.84 1.16
N GLY A 359 12.28 4.72 2.43
CA GLY A 359 12.48 5.86 3.32
C GLY A 359 13.62 6.80 2.87
N ALA A 360 14.72 6.22 2.39
CA ALA A 360 15.81 6.97 1.80
C ALA A 360 15.36 7.74 0.55
N HIS A 361 14.42 7.17 -0.21
CA HIS A 361 13.89 7.75 -1.44
C HIS A 361 12.80 8.81 -1.20
N THR A 362 11.86 8.54 -0.29
CA THR A 362 10.63 9.32 -0.16
C THR A 362 10.06 9.29 1.26
N ASP A 363 9.23 10.27 1.55
CA ASP A 363 8.37 10.26 2.73
C ASP A 363 7.04 9.59 2.38
N ILE A 364 6.40 8.96 3.36
CA ILE A 364 5.13 8.23 3.15
C ILE A 364 4.02 8.99 3.85
N TYR A 365 2.97 9.35 3.13
CA TYR A 365 1.77 9.97 3.68
C TYR A 365 0.68 8.93 3.81
N LEU A 366 -0.01 8.93 4.95
CA LEU A 366 -1.18 8.10 5.22
C LEU A 366 -2.37 9.01 5.52
N LEU A 367 -3.35 8.99 4.62
CA LEU A 367 -4.60 9.69 4.79
C LEU A 367 -5.66 8.67 5.21
N GLN A 368 -6.46 9.02 6.21
CA GLN A 368 -7.58 8.21 6.67
C GLN A 368 -8.77 9.11 6.93
N LYS A 369 -9.96 8.57 6.73
CA LYS A 369 -11.20 9.27 7.01
C LYS A 369 -11.23 9.81 8.45
N ASP A 370 -11.57 11.09 8.57
CA ASP A 370 -11.77 11.81 9.83
C ASP A 370 -10.54 11.82 10.76
N LYS A 371 -9.35 11.56 10.21
CA LYS A 371 -8.09 11.58 10.95
C LYS A 371 -7.11 12.58 10.34
N PRO A 372 -6.21 13.16 11.15
CA PRO A 372 -5.07 13.92 10.64
C PRO A 372 -4.23 13.05 9.70
N THR A 373 -3.66 13.67 8.68
CA THR A 373 -2.73 12.98 7.79
C THR A 373 -1.44 12.67 8.56
N VAL A 374 -0.99 11.42 8.50
CA VAL A 374 0.29 11.02 9.12
C VAL A 374 1.37 10.99 8.04
N ARG A 375 2.43 11.76 8.22
CA ARG A 375 3.62 11.72 7.37
C ARG A 375 4.72 10.94 8.07
N TYR A 376 5.13 9.82 7.51
CA TYR A 376 6.27 9.03 7.96
C TYR A 376 7.53 9.47 7.24
N ILE A 377 8.55 9.79 8.03
CA ILE A 377 9.79 10.43 7.58
C ILE A 377 10.94 9.53 8.00
N TRP A 378 11.70 9.04 7.04
CA TRP A 378 12.91 8.29 7.34
C TRP A 378 14.08 9.25 7.54
N SER A 379 14.85 8.99 8.60
CA SER A 379 16.00 9.78 9.02
C SER A 379 17.23 8.91 9.08
N HIS A 380 18.33 9.39 8.51
CA HIS A 380 19.63 8.77 8.64
C HIS A 380 20.70 9.83 8.81
N GLN A 381 21.49 9.70 9.88
CA GLN A 381 22.46 10.71 10.33
C GLN A 381 23.44 11.20 9.26
N SER A 382 23.77 10.37 8.26
CA SER A 382 24.72 10.74 7.20
C SER A 382 24.09 11.03 5.84
N VAL A 383 22.85 10.59 5.59
CA VAL A 383 22.26 10.59 4.24
C VAL A 383 21.05 11.51 4.19
N LYS A 384 20.21 11.44 5.20
CA LYS A 384 18.96 12.21 5.27
C LYS A 384 18.68 12.61 6.73
N PRO A 385 19.50 13.46 7.37
CA PRO A 385 19.30 13.82 8.77
C PRO A 385 17.93 14.47 8.97
N PHE A 386 17.11 13.87 9.84
CA PHE A 386 15.75 14.32 10.12
C PHE A 386 14.88 14.49 8.87
N GLY A 387 15.03 13.61 7.88
CA GLY A 387 14.26 13.69 6.64
C GLY A 387 14.80 14.67 5.60
N THR A 388 15.82 15.48 5.93
CA THR A 388 16.43 16.42 5.00
C THR A 388 17.62 15.76 4.28
N PRO A 389 17.62 15.63 2.94
CA PRO A 389 18.74 15.02 2.21
C PRO A 389 20.04 15.81 2.42
N ALA A 390 21.12 15.12 2.78
CA ALA A 390 22.43 15.73 2.82
C ALA A 390 22.96 15.92 1.38
N PRO A 391 23.53 17.09 1.03
CA PRO A 391 23.99 17.35 -0.33
C PRO A 391 25.12 16.39 -0.71
N TYR A 392 25.22 15.92 -1.96
CA TYR A 392 26.32 15.02 -2.35
C TYR A 392 27.68 15.72 -2.45
N SER A 393 27.70 17.05 -2.56
CA SER A 393 28.89 17.89 -2.65
C SER A 393 28.85 19.02 -1.64
N CYS A 394 30.02 19.50 -1.22
CA CYS A 394 30.11 20.66 -0.33
C CYS A 394 29.62 21.89 -1.09
N PRO A 395 28.65 22.68 -0.59
CA PRO A 395 28.18 23.86 -1.29
C PRO A 395 29.24 24.97 -1.36
N LYS A 396 30.26 24.94 -0.48
CA LYS A 396 31.34 25.93 -0.44
C LYS A 396 32.54 25.58 -1.34
N CYS A 397 33.03 24.34 -1.30
CA CYS A 397 34.23 23.94 -2.06
C CYS A 397 33.98 22.90 -3.16
N HIS A 398 32.72 22.48 -3.35
CA HIS A 398 32.29 21.49 -4.35
C HIS A 398 32.96 20.11 -4.26
N ALA A 399 33.71 19.83 -3.19
CA ALA A 399 34.25 18.49 -2.95
C ALA A 399 33.13 17.45 -2.92
N TYR A 400 33.30 16.37 -3.67
CA TYR A 400 32.34 15.27 -3.78
C TYR A 400 32.44 14.32 -2.58
N LYS A 401 31.29 13.88 -2.05
CA LYS A 401 31.16 13.07 -0.82
C LYS A 401 32.03 13.60 0.34
N PRO A 402 31.97 14.91 0.65
CA PRO A 402 32.94 15.53 1.54
C PRO A 402 32.67 15.24 3.02
N TRP A 403 31.49 14.72 3.37
CA TRP A 403 31.03 14.60 4.74
C TRP A 403 31.68 13.42 5.46
N GLY A 404 32.24 13.68 6.65
CA GLY A 404 32.74 12.64 7.55
C GLY A 404 31.63 12.06 8.44
N ALA A 405 32.04 11.39 9.53
CA ALA A 405 31.09 11.02 10.58
C ALA A 405 30.45 12.29 11.16
N PRO A 406 29.11 12.39 11.17
CA PRO A 406 28.44 13.61 11.60
C PRO A 406 28.56 13.80 13.12
N LYS A 407 28.70 15.06 13.55
CA LYS A 407 28.61 15.42 14.97
C LYS A 407 27.14 15.41 15.40
N ARG A 408 26.86 14.81 16.56
CA ARG A 408 25.51 14.70 17.14
C ARG A 408 25.45 15.57 18.38
N ILE A 409 24.56 16.56 18.39
CA ILE A 409 24.35 17.44 19.54
C ILE A 409 23.04 17.02 20.20
N LYS A 410 23.15 16.45 21.40
CA LYS A 410 22.01 15.95 22.18
C LYS A 410 21.51 17.03 23.13
N ALA A 411 20.21 17.08 23.38
CA ALA A 411 19.62 17.95 24.42
C ALA A 411 19.85 17.42 25.85
N GLY A 412 20.27 16.16 25.99
CA GLY A 412 20.54 15.46 27.25
C GLY A 412 21.11 14.06 27.00
N ALA A 413 21.68 13.41 28.03
CA ALA A 413 22.45 12.17 27.90
C ALA A 413 21.71 11.04 27.14
N ASN A 414 20.41 10.89 27.42
CA ASN A 414 19.54 9.84 26.86
C ASN A 414 18.56 10.37 25.80
N SER A 415 18.75 11.60 25.33
CA SER A 415 17.90 12.18 24.29
C SER A 415 18.42 11.86 22.88
N TRP A 416 17.51 11.91 21.92
CA TRP A 416 17.85 11.99 20.51
C TRP A 416 18.72 13.22 20.24
N PRO A 417 19.62 13.17 19.24
CA PRO A 417 20.26 14.38 18.76
C PRO A 417 19.16 15.40 18.41
N ALA A 418 19.24 16.57 19.02
CA ALA A 418 18.42 17.72 18.63
C ALA A 418 18.97 18.31 17.32
N GLU A 419 20.26 18.12 17.08
CA GLU A 419 20.96 18.63 15.91
C GLU A 419 22.01 17.62 15.42
N VAL A 420 22.15 17.54 14.09
CA VAL A 420 23.17 16.78 13.40
C VAL A 420 24.00 17.74 12.54
N VAL A 421 25.32 17.74 12.72
CA VAL A 421 26.22 18.64 12.00
C VAL A 421 27.18 17.85 11.11
N HIS A 422 27.18 18.17 9.82
CA HIS A 422 28.08 17.60 8.83
C HIS A 422 29.24 18.57 8.57
N LYS A 423 30.46 18.13 8.83
CA LYS A 423 31.67 18.91 8.53
C LYS A 423 32.35 18.42 7.26
N CYS A 424 32.68 19.35 6.38
CA CYS A 424 33.42 19.07 5.15
C CYS A 424 34.86 18.61 5.49
N ARG A 425 35.24 17.41 5.02
CA ARG A 425 36.57 16.82 5.23
C ARG A 425 37.69 17.49 4.45
N ASN A 426 37.39 18.36 3.49
CA ASN A 426 38.42 19.15 2.81
C ASN A 426 39.09 20.09 3.85
N PRO A 427 40.39 19.90 4.16
CA PRO A 427 41.06 20.63 5.25
C PRO A 427 41.10 22.14 5.02
N LYS A 428 41.00 22.60 3.76
CA LYS A 428 40.99 24.03 3.42
C LYS A 428 39.60 24.67 3.51
N CYS A 429 38.54 23.88 3.64
CA CYS A 429 37.16 24.38 3.53
C CYS A 429 36.53 24.68 4.88
N GLY A 430 36.56 23.69 5.79
CA GLY A 430 35.97 23.78 7.13
C GLY A 430 34.45 24.01 7.19
N HIS A 431 33.75 24.02 6.06
CA HIS A 431 32.31 24.29 6.02
C HIS A 431 31.49 23.23 6.76
N GLU A 432 30.46 23.69 7.47
CA GLU A 432 29.55 22.85 8.24
C GLU A 432 28.11 23.07 7.77
N VAL A 433 27.32 21.99 7.73
CA VAL A 433 25.88 22.00 7.47
C VAL A 433 25.19 21.39 8.67
N ALA A 434 24.32 22.16 9.32
CA ALA A 434 23.53 21.73 10.47
C ALA A 434 22.11 21.34 10.04
N TYR A 435 21.56 20.32 10.69
CA TYR A 435 20.19 19.87 10.54
C TYR A 435 19.56 19.78 11.92
N GLU A 436 18.42 20.43 12.11
CA GLU A 436 17.70 20.44 13.38
C GLU A 436 16.52 19.48 13.34
N LEU A 437 16.27 18.79 14.46
CA LEU A 437 15.09 17.94 14.61
C LEU A 437 13.86 18.84 14.78
N ASN A 438 12.91 18.73 13.85
CA ASN A 438 11.62 19.40 14.00
C ASN A 438 10.90 18.89 15.26
N LYS A 439 10.48 19.82 16.13
CA LYS A 439 9.79 19.52 17.39
C LYS A 439 8.46 18.78 17.18
N ALA A 440 7.85 18.87 16.00
CA ALA A 440 6.64 18.14 15.65
C ALA A 440 6.89 16.64 15.36
N PHE A 441 8.14 16.23 15.18
CA PHE A 441 8.46 14.85 14.84
C PHE A 441 8.38 13.95 16.07
N ILE A 442 7.62 12.87 15.94
CA ILE A 442 7.47 11.83 16.95
C ILE A 442 8.19 10.59 16.43
N LYS A 443 9.11 10.02 17.21
CA LYS A 443 9.79 8.78 16.82
C LYS A 443 8.76 7.65 16.64
N HIS A 444 8.85 6.93 15.52
CA HIS A 444 7.97 5.78 15.21
C HIS A 444 8.64 4.44 15.53
N THR A 445 9.92 4.28 15.19
CA THR A 445 10.69 3.06 15.52
C THR A 445 10.78 2.86 17.03
N LYS A 446 10.62 1.61 17.50
CA LYS A 446 10.79 1.28 18.92
C LYS A 446 12.27 1.07 19.26
N GLY A 447 12.63 1.30 20.53
CA GLY A 447 13.97 1.05 21.07
C GLY A 447 14.86 2.30 21.13
N ASP A 448 15.95 2.15 21.89
CA ASP A 448 16.96 3.19 22.09
C ASP A 448 17.73 3.46 20.80
N VAL A 449 18.35 4.65 20.73
CA VAL A 449 19.25 5.04 19.64
C VAL A 449 20.42 4.04 19.61
N PRO A 450 20.57 3.19 18.58
CA PRO A 450 21.82 2.45 18.44
C PRO A 450 22.96 3.45 18.28
N ALA A 451 24.09 3.23 18.96
CA ALA A 451 25.26 4.11 18.85
C ALA A 451 25.69 4.34 17.40
N VAL A 452 25.44 3.35 16.54
CA VAL A 452 25.62 3.35 15.09
C VAL A 452 24.35 2.82 14.43
N VAL A 453 23.50 3.69 13.89
CA VAL A 453 22.29 3.27 13.18
C VAL A 453 22.61 3.01 11.72
N ALA A 454 23.09 1.81 11.39
CA ALA A 454 23.35 1.42 10.00
C ALA A 454 22.08 1.48 9.11
N ARG A 455 20.90 1.49 9.73
CA ARG A 455 19.60 1.26 9.11
C ARG A 455 18.68 2.50 9.05
N GLY A 456 19.12 3.64 9.60
CA GLY A 456 18.26 4.80 9.79
C GLY A 456 17.04 4.50 10.67
N GLU A 457 16.14 5.47 10.80
CA GLU A 457 14.96 5.37 11.66
C GLU A 457 13.76 6.08 11.06
N TRP A 458 12.56 5.75 11.55
CA TRP A 458 11.33 6.40 11.14
C TRP A 458 10.79 7.34 12.22
N TYR A 459 10.38 8.51 11.78
CA TYR A 459 9.62 9.49 12.51
C TYR A 459 8.23 9.61 11.89
N ARG A 460 7.29 10.16 12.64
CA ARG A 460 5.98 10.57 12.14
C ARG A 460 5.69 12.01 12.52
N GLU A 461 5.04 12.71 11.61
CA GLU A 461 4.53 14.07 11.77
C GLU A 461 3.02 14.03 11.50
N LEU A 462 2.23 14.70 12.35
CA LEU A 462 0.80 14.88 12.11
C LEU A 462 0.61 16.17 11.31
N LYS A 463 0.08 16.04 10.10
CA LYS A 463 -0.32 17.17 9.26
C LYS A 463 -1.82 17.37 9.46
N ALA A 464 -2.18 18.59 9.88
CA ALA A 464 -3.57 19.00 10.04
C ALA A 464 -4.34 18.94 8.71
#